data_AF-A0A1X1RB97-F1
#
_entry.id   AF-A0A1X1RB97-F1
#
_cell.length_a   1.000
_cell.length_b   1.000
_cell.length_c   1.000
_cell.angle_alpha   90.00
_cell.angle_beta   90.00
_cell.angle_gamma   90.00
#
_symmetry.space_group_name_H-M   'P 1'
#
loop_
_entity.id
_entity.type
_entity.pdbx_description
1 polymer ?
#
loop_
_entity_poly.entity_id
_entity_poly.type
_entity_poly.pdbx_seq_one_letter_code
_entity_poly.pdbx_strand_id
1 'polypeptide(L)'
;MLAGCGSPAGTDEHGGSIDGPISYSPVGTTMTIDCGPGRALNITGSNNALTVTGRCSDVEITGSDNRVTVEEISGTIRAAGVNNTVTYRAGTPRMTVSGAGNTVARG
;
A
#
# COMPACT_ATOMS: atom_id res chain seq x y z
N MET A 1 -32.88 12.24 31.76
CA MET A 1 -32.75 12.87 30.43
C MET A 1 -31.34 13.44 30.36
N LEU A 2 -30.50 12.91 29.43
CA LEU A 2 -29.14 13.38 29.03
C LEU A 2 -28.04 13.38 30.11
N ALA A 3 -26.75 13.13 29.88
CA ALA A 3 -25.89 12.64 28.78
C ALA A 3 -24.61 12.16 29.51
N GLY A 4 -23.89 11.09 29.16
CA GLY A 4 -23.30 10.85 27.86
C GLY A 4 -22.01 11.67 27.70
N CYS A 5 -20.86 11.10 28.09
CA CYS A 5 -19.56 11.32 27.43
C CYS A 5 -18.59 10.23 27.92
N GLY A 6 -18.65 9.08 27.26
CA GLY A 6 -17.59 8.09 27.32
C GLY A 6 -16.49 8.48 26.34
N SER A 7 -15.24 8.45 26.81
CA SER A 7 -14.07 8.31 25.95
C SER A 7 -13.09 7.39 26.67
N PRO A 8 -12.79 6.21 26.12
CA PRO A 8 -11.50 5.60 26.40
C PRO A 8 -10.65 5.54 25.13
N ALA A 9 -9.44 6.08 25.26
CA ALA A 9 -8.17 5.59 24.72
C ALA A 9 -7.95 5.50 23.19
N GLY A 10 -6.81 6.09 22.79
CA GLY A 10 -6.07 5.80 21.56
C GLY A 10 -4.88 6.77 21.47
N THR A 11 -3.89 6.69 22.38
CA THR A 11 -2.58 6.03 22.18
C THR A 11 -1.87 6.46 20.89
N ASP A 12 -0.93 7.40 21.06
CA ASP A 12 0.13 7.74 20.11
C ASP A 12 1.17 6.61 20.05
N GLU A 13 0.99 5.60 19.20
CA GLU A 13 2.07 4.65 18.86
C GLU A 13 1.71 3.84 17.61
N HIS A 14 2.50 4.02 16.53
CA HIS A 14 2.54 3.16 15.32
C HIS A 14 1.17 2.58 14.91
N GLY A 15 0.29 3.45 14.39
CA GLY A 15 -1.09 3.15 14.01
C GLY A 15 -1.27 2.19 12.83
N GLY A 16 -0.73 0.98 12.92
CA GLY A 16 -1.28 -0.17 12.20
C GLY A 16 -2.45 -0.68 13.02
N SER A 17 -3.67 -0.21 12.74
CA SER A 17 -4.86 -0.89 13.23
C SER A 17 -4.72 -2.36 12.80
N ILE A 18 -4.88 -3.30 13.75
CA ILE A 18 -4.68 -4.73 13.48
C ILE A 18 -5.63 -5.25 12.38
N ASP A 19 -6.67 -4.46 12.05
CA ASP A 19 -7.65 -4.68 11.01
C ASP A 19 -7.74 -3.52 9.97
N GLY A 20 -6.77 -2.61 9.95
CA GLY A 20 -6.80 -1.39 9.13
C GLY A 20 -5.83 -1.39 7.96
N PRO A 21 -6.01 -0.47 7.00
CA PRO A 21 -5.08 -0.30 5.89
C PRO A 21 -3.67 0.03 6.41
N ILE A 22 -2.67 -0.66 5.89
CA ILE A 22 -1.26 -0.35 6.15
C ILE A 22 -0.96 0.93 5.39
N SER A 23 -0.47 1.96 6.06
CA SER A 23 0.00 3.17 5.39
C SER A 23 1.49 3.35 5.64
N TYR A 24 2.26 3.41 4.56
CA TYR A 24 3.70 3.46 4.59
C TYR A 24 4.19 4.66 3.79
N SER A 25 4.98 5.55 4.41
CA SER A 25 5.38 6.82 3.77
C SER A 25 6.88 7.11 3.73
N PRO A 26 7.69 6.30 3.01
CA PRO A 26 9.14 6.42 2.98
C PRO A 26 9.62 7.34 1.85
N VAL A 27 10.89 7.76 1.92
CA VAL A 27 11.57 8.45 0.83
C VAL A 27 12.96 7.84 0.66
N GLY A 28 13.33 7.43 -0.55
CA GLY A 28 14.65 6.85 -0.83
C GLY A 28 14.94 5.55 -0.08
N THR A 29 13.91 4.79 0.33
CA THR A 29 14.07 3.64 1.23
C THR A 29 13.75 2.33 0.53
N THR A 30 14.47 1.27 0.92
CA THR A 30 14.22 -0.11 0.49
C THR A 30 13.81 -0.95 1.68
N MET A 31 12.64 -1.58 1.62
CA MET A 31 12.18 -2.47 2.69
C MET A 31 11.06 -3.40 2.24
N THR A 32 10.67 -4.31 3.14
CA THR A 32 9.66 -5.34 2.89
C THR A 32 8.42 -5.11 3.77
N ILE A 33 7.23 -5.22 3.17
CA ILE A 33 5.93 -5.06 3.82
C ILE A 33 5.19 -6.38 3.75
N ASP A 34 4.67 -6.84 4.89
CA ASP A 34 3.75 -7.96 4.94
C ASP A 34 2.30 -7.43 4.94
N CYS A 35 1.55 -7.77 3.89
CA CYS A 35 0.12 -7.44 3.79
C CYS A 35 -0.78 -8.29 4.70
N GLY A 36 -0.27 -9.37 5.26
CA GLY A 36 -1.03 -10.31 6.08
C GLY A 36 -2.18 -10.97 5.29
N PRO A 37 -3.33 -11.25 5.92
CA PRO A 37 -4.43 -12.00 5.31
C PRO A 37 -5.36 -11.12 4.45
N GLY A 38 -4.83 -10.34 3.50
CA GLY A 38 -5.65 -9.56 2.56
C GLY A 38 -5.91 -8.12 3.00
N ARG A 39 -4.96 -7.46 3.67
CA ARG A 39 -5.10 -6.05 4.04
C ARG A 39 -4.82 -5.13 2.86
N ALA A 40 -5.36 -3.92 2.94
CA ALA A 40 -5.05 -2.85 2.00
C ALA A 40 -3.71 -2.20 2.38
N LEU A 41 -2.90 -1.87 1.39
CA LEU A 41 -1.59 -1.25 1.54
C LEU A 41 -1.56 0.08 0.78
N ASN A 42 -1.18 1.15 1.47
CA ASN A 42 -1.00 2.48 0.93
C ASN A 42 0.47 2.84 1.09
N ILE A 43 1.10 3.22 -0.01
CA ILE A 43 2.49 3.62 -0.09
C ILE A 43 2.50 5.06 -0.59
N THR A 44 3.12 5.97 0.15
CA THR A 44 3.26 7.37 -0.28
C THR A 44 4.71 7.80 -0.20
N GLY A 45 5.32 8.20 -1.30
CA GLY A 45 6.73 8.57 -1.26
C GLY A 45 7.37 8.72 -2.62
N SER A 46 8.69 8.90 -2.64
CA SER A 46 9.44 8.92 -3.89
C SER A 46 10.76 8.16 -3.82
N ASN A 47 11.16 7.60 -4.96
CA ASN A 47 12.41 6.87 -5.14
C ASN A 47 12.56 5.68 -4.16
N ASN A 48 11.47 4.96 -3.92
CA ASN A 48 11.44 3.86 -2.97
C ASN A 48 11.46 2.50 -3.68
N ALA A 49 12.04 1.49 -3.04
CA ALA A 49 12.02 0.12 -3.51
C ALA A 49 11.34 -0.80 -2.48
N LEU A 50 10.07 -1.10 -2.70
CA LEU A 50 9.25 -1.82 -1.73
C LEU A 50 8.96 -3.24 -2.22
N THR A 51 9.16 -4.21 -1.34
CA THR A 51 8.77 -5.60 -1.58
C THR A 51 7.57 -5.91 -0.70
N VAL A 52 6.49 -6.41 -1.28
CA VAL A 52 5.26 -6.72 -0.58
C VAL A 52 5.04 -8.22 -0.63
N THR A 53 5.05 -8.83 0.55
CA THR A 53 4.92 -10.27 0.73
C THR A 53 3.55 -10.62 1.28
N GLY A 54 3.11 -11.85 1.00
CA GLY A 54 1.77 -12.31 1.34
C GLY A 54 0.70 -11.86 0.35
N ARG A 55 -0.55 -11.87 0.79
CA ARG A 55 -1.72 -11.60 -0.06
C ARG A 55 -2.32 -10.24 0.28
N CYS A 56 -2.24 -9.29 -0.64
CA CYS A 56 -2.91 -7.99 -0.49
C CYS A 56 -4.28 -8.00 -1.19
N SER A 57 -5.25 -7.34 -0.58
CA SER A 57 -6.51 -7.00 -1.28
C SER A 57 -6.26 -5.82 -2.22
N ASP A 58 -5.89 -4.68 -1.67
CA ASP A 58 -5.65 -3.45 -2.42
C ASP A 58 -4.25 -2.91 -2.15
N VAL A 59 -3.58 -2.43 -3.21
CA VAL A 59 -2.27 -1.79 -3.12
C VAL A 59 -2.34 -0.45 -3.82
N GLU A 60 -2.14 0.63 -3.09
CA GLU A 60 -2.11 2.00 -3.58
C GLU A 60 -0.72 2.59 -3.41
N ILE A 61 -0.19 3.17 -4.47
CA ILE A 61 1.18 3.66 -4.55
C ILE A 61 1.11 5.08 -5.08
N THR A 62 1.48 6.05 -4.27
CA THR A 62 1.40 7.47 -4.58
C THR A 62 2.78 8.12 -4.54
N GLY A 63 3.14 8.83 -5.61
CA GLY A 63 4.33 9.66 -5.71
C GLY A 63 5.16 9.37 -6.96
N SER A 64 6.48 9.39 -6.86
CA SER A 64 7.37 9.36 -8.04
C SER A 64 8.53 8.38 -7.94
N ASP A 65 8.85 7.70 -9.04
CA ASP A 65 9.98 6.76 -9.16
C ASP A 65 9.95 5.65 -8.10
N ASN A 66 8.75 5.20 -7.70
CA ASN A 66 8.62 4.08 -6.78
C ASN A 66 8.64 2.75 -7.52
N ARG A 67 9.41 1.79 -7.00
CA ARG A 67 9.48 0.42 -7.49
C ARG A 67 8.85 -0.51 -6.46
N VAL A 68 7.72 -1.11 -6.80
CA VAL A 68 6.94 -1.96 -5.89
C VAL A 68 6.84 -3.35 -6.49
N THR A 69 7.28 -4.36 -5.74
CA THR A 69 7.16 -5.77 -6.13
C THR A 69 6.20 -6.45 -5.18
N VAL A 70 5.17 -7.14 -5.68
CA VAL A 70 4.16 -7.80 -4.85
C VAL A 70 4.08 -9.29 -5.18
N GLU A 71 4.00 -10.14 -4.17
CA GLU A 71 3.83 -11.58 -4.38
C GLU A 71 2.46 -11.94 -4.93
N GLU A 72 1.39 -11.65 -4.18
CA GLU A 72 0.02 -11.98 -4.57
C GLU A 72 -0.94 -10.82 -4.31
N ILE A 73 -1.74 -10.47 -5.32
CA ILE A 73 -2.80 -9.48 -5.17
C ILE A 73 -4.11 -10.02 -5.73
N SER A 74 -5.16 -9.98 -4.89
CA SER A 74 -6.50 -10.46 -5.26
C SER A 74 -7.49 -9.34 -5.61
N GLY A 75 -7.25 -8.09 -5.20
CA GLY A 75 -8.15 -6.96 -5.46
C GLY A 75 -7.62 -5.97 -6.49
N THR A 76 -7.09 -4.82 -6.06
CA THR A 76 -6.75 -3.70 -6.95
C THR A 76 -5.31 -3.23 -6.76
N ILE A 77 -4.62 -2.90 -7.86
CA ILE A 77 -3.40 -2.10 -7.84
C ILE A 77 -3.74 -0.69 -8.31
N ARG A 78 -3.42 0.32 -7.51
CA ARG A 78 -3.49 1.73 -7.87
C ARG A 78 -2.07 2.31 -7.86
N ALA A 79 -1.62 2.82 -9.00
CA ALA A 79 -0.38 3.57 -9.10
C ALA A 79 -0.69 5.01 -9.50
N ALA A 80 -0.45 5.96 -8.60
CA ALA A 80 -0.70 7.37 -8.76
C ALA A 80 0.62 8.17 -8.73
N GLY A 81 0.83 9.03 -9.73
CA GLY A 81 1.99 9.90 -9.83
C GLY A 81 2.85 9.62 -11.07
N VAL A 82 4.18 9.64 -10.97
CA VAL A 82 5.07 9.64 -12.15
C VAL A 82 6.15 8.55 -12.07
N ASN A 83 6.40 7.85 -13.18
CA ASN A 83 7.48 6.84 -13.31
C ASN A 83 7.45 5.71 -12.25
N ASN A 84 6.28 5.36 -11.73
CA ASN A 84 6.18 4.25 -10.79
C ASN A 84 6.18 2.92 -11.53
N THR A 85 6.93 1.94 -11.02
CA THR A 85 6.99 0.58 -11.56
C THR A 85 6.40 -0.39 -10.56
N VAL A 86 5.34 -1.09 -10.94
CA VAL A 86 4.68 -2.09 -10.11
C VAL A 86 4.79 -3.46 -10.78
N THR A 87 5.38 -4.41 -10.07
CA THR A 87 5.52 -5.80 -10.52
C THR A 87 4.75 -6.71 -9.58
N TYR A 88 3.95 -7.64 -10.10
CA TYR A 88 3.26 -8.64 -9.27
C TYR A 88 3.50 -10.06 -9.78
N ARG A 89 3.62 -11.04 -8.88
CA ARG A 89 3.90 -12.45 -9.27
C ARG A 89 2.63 -13.26 -9.55
N ALA A 90 1.65 -13.14 -8.66
CA ALA A 90 0.42 -13.93 -8.67
C ALA A 90 -0.84 -13.07 -8.46
N GLY A 91 -1.97 -13.61 -8.91
CA GLY A 91 -3.27 -12.97 -8.83
C GLY A 91 -3.71 -12.24 -10.11
N THR A 92 -4.91 -11.66 -10.05
CA THR A 92 -5.54 -10.93 -11.17
C THR A 92 -6.05 -9.57 -10.72
N PRO A 93 -5.15 -8.69 -10.24
CA PRO A 93 -5.56 -7.41 -9.69
C PRO A 93 -6.10 -6.50 -10.78
N ARG A 94 -7.10 -5.70 -10.42
CA ARG A 94 -7.55 -4.60 -11.26
C ARG A 94 -6.51 -3.49 -11.20
N MET A 95 -5.89 -3.17 -12.32
CA MET A 95 -4.87 -2.13 -12.40
C MET A 95 -5.52 -0.79 -12.69
N THR A 96 -5.19 0.22 -11.90
CA THR A 96 -5.58 1.62 -12.11
C THR A 96 -4.30 2.45 -12.06
N VAL A 97 -4.03 3.17 -13.14
CA VAL A 97 -2.81 3.95 -13.26
C VAL A 97 -3.20 5.39 -13.51
N SER A 98 -2.73 6.29 -12.66
CA SER A 98 -2.99 7.72 -12.67
C SER A 98 -1.68 8.48 -12.76
N GLY A 99 -1.55 9.39 -13.73
CA GLY A 99 -0.34 10.17 -13.99
C GLY A 99 0.44 9.65 -15.20
N ALA A 100 1.77 9.78 -15.21
CA ALA A 100 2.58 9.61 -16.42
C ALA A 100 3.79 8.67 -16.22
N GLY A 101 4.12 7.85 -17.22
CA GLY A 101 5.31 6.98 -17.19
C GLY A 101 5.22 5.79 -16.22
N ASN A 102 4.06 5.56 -15.61
CA ASN A 102 3.85 4.42 -14.71
C ASN A 102 3.74 3.11 -15.50
N THR A 103 4.39 2.06 -15.00
CA THR A 103 4.40 0.73 -15.60
C THR A 103 3.88 -0.28 -14.59
N VAL A 104 2.89 -1.08 -14.98
CA VAL A 104 2.41 -2.20 -14.17
C VAL A 104 2.54 -3.47 -15.00
N ALA A 105 3.29 -4.44 -14.50
CA ALA A 105 3.54 -5.69 -15.21
C ALA A 105 3.50 -6.88 -14.27
N ARG A 106 3.18 -8.05 -14.83
CA ARG A 106 3.29 -9.32 -14.12
C ARG A 106 4.69 -9.90 -14.34
N GLY A 107 5.36 -10.37 -13.29
CA GLY A 107 6.74 -10.90 -13.36
C GLY A 107 7.12 -11.85 -12.23
#